data_AF-A0A0F9AWM8-F1
#
_entry.id   AF-A0A0F9AWM8-F1
#
_cell.length_a   1.000
_cell.length_b   1.000
_cell.length_c   1.000
_cell.angle_alpha   90.00
_cell.angle_beta   90.00
_cell.angle_gamma   90.00
#
_symmetry.space_group_name_H-M   'P 1'
#
loop_
_entity.id
_entity.type
_entity.pdbx_description
1 polymer ?
#
loop_
_entity_poly.entity_id
_entity_poly.type
_entity_poly.pdbx_seq_one_letter_code
_entity_poly.pdbx_strand_id
1 'polypeptide(L)'
;VVRRESPPKGPGQVRNPYFKYLCPVGAQEKPGQGDVLSFAADELPMMPEGRTAYVRPMQWGSCIKLYEYDMRGFKGHILRKGGLLQRLEILLPEVALPIRVHECREGLRGHAGSFDTNLIGLRERLENSRSDPLEAGYPASLTLNVQGQPMTAKIYAFKGDKADSYRGDQGIVFTINGQTHGAISRTFFERRKVKMDRLAKALLICVDCTDISVEARADLFKNSRDRLSAGALRKDIEEELESQIRHHPGLRELKERRRRDEVAERLRDSKPLEDVIGSILKTSPSLSRLFLLGQRLSRPFKTEGSSSR
;
A
#
# COMPACT_ATOMS: atom_id res chain seq x y z
N VAL A 1 14.61 29.60 -4.82
CA VAL A 1 13.33 29.75 -4.07
C VAL A 1 12.20 29.89 -5.08
N VAL A 2 11.10 29.16 -4.91
CA VAL A 2 9.95 29.20 -5.81
C VAL A 2 8.76 29.81 -5.06
N ARG A 3 8.12 30.84 -5.61
CA ARG A 3 6.94 31.49 -5.03
C ARG A 3 5.72 31.26 -5.91
N ARG A 4 4.59 30.92 -5.28
CA ARG A 4 3.28 30.91 -5.96
C ARG A 4 2.73 32.33 -6.01
N GLU A 5 2.35 32.78 -7.21
CA GLU A 5 1.64 34.04 -7.41
C GLU A 5 0.21 33.80 -7.83
N SER A 6 -0.68 34.67 -7.35
CA SER A 6 -2.07 34.69 -7.79
C SER A 6 -2.14 35.21 -9.23
N PRO A 7 -3.05 34.66 -10.05
CA PRO A 7 -3.28 35.18 -11.38
C PRO A 7 -3.73 36.65 -11.30
N PRO A 8 -3.29 37.53 -12.21
CA PRO A 8 -3.76 38.90 -12.21
C PRO A 8 -5.23 38.94 -12.68
N LYS A 9 -6.00 39.92 -12.17
CA LYS A 9 -7.43 40.04 -12.47
C LYS A 9 -7.61 40.77 -13.80
N GLY A 10 -8.07 40.08 -14.85
CA GLY A 10 -8.43 40.70 -16.13
C GLY A 10 -8.92 39.69 -17.19
N PRO A 11 -9.73 40.13 -18.17
CA PRO A 11 -10.16 39.28 -19.28
C PRO A 11 -8.93 38.87 -20.14
N GLY A 12 -8.89 37.60 -20.54
CA GLY A 12 -7.80 37.03 -21.35
C GLY A 12 -6.54 36.59 -20.59
N GLN A 13 -6.50 36.74 -19.26
CA GLN A 13 -5.33 36.34 -18.47
C GLN A 13 -5.39 34.91 -17.93
N VAL A 14 -4.22 34.37 -17.60
CA VAL A 14 -4.04 33.04 -17.01
C VAL A 14 -4.91 32.94 -15.76
N ARG A 15 -5.86 32.01 -15.74
CA ARG A 15 -6.82 31.85 -14.62
C ARG A 15 -6.25 31.06 -13.43
N ASN A 16 -5.15 30.35 -13.65
CA ASN A 16 -4.54 29.51 -12.63
C ASN A 16 -3.34 30.22 -11.98
N PRO A 17 -3.10 30.01 -10.68
CA PRO A 17 -1.88 30.42 -10.01
C PRO A 17 -0.66 29.84 -10.73
N TYR A 18 0.39 30.64 -10.85
CA TYR A 18 1.64 30.24 -11.48
C TYR A 18 2.79 30.36 -10.48
N PHE A 19 3.89 29.67 -10.76
CA PHE A 19 5.09 29.69 -9.93
C PHE A 19 6.16 30.55 -10.61
N LYS A 20 6.80 31.42 -9.83
CA LYS A 20 7.98 32.18 -10.25
C LYS A 20 9.19 31.77 -9.43
N TYR A 21 10.33 31.72 -10.10
CA TYR A 21 11.62 31.57 -9.45
C TYR A 21 12.10 32.92 -8.92
N LEU A 22 12.69 32.91 -7.73
CA LEU A 22 13.45 34.04 -7.23
C LEU A 22 14.77 34.12 -8.00
N CYS A 23 14.86 35.08 -8.92
CA CYS A 23 16.02 35.32 -9.75
C CYS A 23 16.49 36.78 -9.60
N PRO A 24 17.18 37.14 -8.51
CA PRO A 24 17.47 38.53 -8.18
C PRO A 24 18.70 39.08 -8.92
N VAL A 25 19.57 38.22 -9.44
CA VAL A 25 20.82 38.61 -10.08
C VAL A 25 20.49 39.35 -11.38
N GLY A 26 20.92 40.61 -11.55
CA GLY A 26 20.62 41.42 -12.73
C GLY A 26 19.16 41.87 -12.88
N ALA A 27 18.28 41.51 -11.94
CA ALA A 27 16.84 41.79 -12.04
C ALA A 27 16.49 43.29 -11.92
N GLN A 28 17.35 44.10 -11.32
CA GLN A 28 17.16 45.55 -11.26
C GLN A 28 17.36 46.22 -12.63
N GLU A 29 18.28 45.71 -13.44
CA GLU A 29 18.57 46.23 -14.79
C GLU A 29 17.58 45.69 -15.83
N LYS A 30 17.20 44.41 -15.69
CA LYS A 30 16.24 43.73 -16.59
C LYS A 30 15.14 43.04 -15.79
N PRO A 31 14.09 43.78 -15.37
CA PRO A 31 12.98 43.23 -14.62
C PRO A 31 12.36 42.00 -15.32
N GLY A 32 12.27 40.88 -14.61
CA GLY A 32 11.73 39.63 -15.13
C GLY A 32 12.71 38.74 -15.92
N GLN A 33 13.96 39.18 -16.10
CA GLN A 33 15.02 38.42 -16.79
C GLN A 33 16.29 38.30 -15.94
N GLY A 34 16.15 38.31 -14.61
CA GLY A 34 17.28 38.06 -13.71
C GLY A 34 17.64 36.57 -13.65
N ASP A 35 18.80 36.29 -13.07
CA ASP A 35 19.33 34.94 -12.87
C ASP A 35 19.14 34.43 -11.44
N VAL A 36 19.14 33.11 -11.29
CA VAL A 36 19.06 32.42 -9.98
C VAL A 36 20.35 32.66 -9.20
N LEU A 37 20.24 32.82 -7.88
CA LEU A 37 21.41 32.88 -7.01
C LEU A 37 22.29 31.63 -7.16
N SER A 38 23.58 31.85 -7.43
CA SER A 38 24.59 30.81 -7.57
C SER A 38 25.90 31.26 -6.93
N PHE A 39 26.70 30.29 -6.51
CA PHE A 39 28.07 30.49 -6.04
C PHE A 39 28.93 29.32 -6.53
N ALA A 40 30.23 29.55 -6.66
CA ALA A 40 31.19 28.48 -6.95
C ALA A 40 31.67 27.84 -5.65
N ALA A 41 31.74 26.51 -5.64
CA ALA A 41 32.34 25.72 -4.57
C ALA A 41 32.82 24.39 -5.15
N ASP A 42 34.00 23.93 -4.74
CA ASP A 42 34.57 22.64 -5.18
C ASP A 42 33.82 21.45 -4.56
N GLU A 43 33.27 21.65 -3.37
CA GLU A 43 32.46 20.67 -2.66
C GLU A 43 31.37 21.32 -1.81
N LEU A 44 30.32 20.56 -1.54
CA LEU A 44 29.24 20.96 -0.65
C LEU A 44 29.04 19.90 0.44
N PRO A 45 29.08 20.25 1.74
CA PRO A 45 28.84 19.32 2.84
C PRO A 45 27.35 19.00 2.94
N MET A 46 26.83 18.18 2.03
CA MET A 46 25.39 17.95 1.89
C MET A 46 24.95 16.59 2.40
N MET A 47 25.88 15.63 2.49
CA MET A 47 25.55 14.26 2.83
C MET A 47 25.52 14.07 4.36
N PRO A 48 24.55 13.30 4.89
CA PRO A 48 24.46 13.06 6.34
C PRO A 48 25.50 12.04 6.81
N GLU A 49 25.86 12.11 8.08
CA GLU A 49 26.62 11.08 8.80
C GLU A 49 25.90 10.75 10.12
N GLY A 50 25.36 9.52 10.19
CA GLY A 50 24.45 9.13 11.26
C GLY A 50 23.29 10.13 11.40
N ARG A 51 23.26 10.84 12.54
CA ARG A 51 22.23 11.82 12.91
C ARG A 51 22.59 13.25 12.53
N THR A 52 23.83 13.50 12.13
CA THR A 52 24.30 14.84 11.78
C THR A 52 24.00 15.06 10.30
N ALA A 53 23.11 16.01 10.01
CA ALA A 53 22.85 16.44 8.64
C ALA A 53 24.00 17.31 8.12
N TYR A 54 24.25 17.29 6.81
CA TYR A 54 25.13 18.23 6.12
C TYR A 54 26.60 18.23 6.59
N VAL A 55 27.25 17.05 6.56
CA VAL A 55 28.64 16.91 7.04
C VAL A 55 29.56 16.33 5.98
N ARG A 56 29.15 15.26 5.31
CA ARG A 56 30.00 14.61 4.31
C ARG A 56 30.02 15.42 3.01
N PRO A 57 31.21 15.68 2.44
CA PRO A 57 31.35 16.48 1.23
C PRO A 57 30.82 15.75 0.00
N MET A 58 30.26 16.52 -0.92
CA MET A 58 29.78 16.09 -2.21
C MET A 58 30.44 16.95 -3.29
N GLN A 59 31.26 16.33 -4.13
CA GLN A 59 31.98 16.99 -5.24
C GLN A 59 31.17 16.99 -6.54
N TRP A 60 30.19 16.10 -6.66
CA TRP A 60 29.34 15.97 -7.84
C TRP A 60 27.94 15.48 -7.47
N GLY A 61 26.96 15.77 -8.33
CA GLY A 61 25.57 15.35 -8.16
C GLY A 61 24.62 16.53 -8.02
N SER A 62 23.44 16.27 -7.45
CA SER A 62 22.40 17.29 -7.26
C SER A 62 21.83 17.19 -5.87
N CYS A 63 21.75 18.33 -5.17
CA CYS A 63 21.09 18.42 -3.88
C CYS A 63 19.75 19.14 -4.05
N ILE A 64 18.65 18.46 -3.68
CA ILE A 64 17.32 19.06 -3.66
C ILE A 64 16.93 19.25 -2.20
N LYS A 65 16.81 20.51 -1.77
CA LYS A 65 16.36 20.85 -0.42
C LYS A 65 14.94 21.39 -0.44
N LEU A 66 14.04 20.67 0.21
CA LEU A 66 12.65 21.05 0.36
C LEU A 66 12.47 21.80 1.68
N TYR A 67 11.76 22.92 1.63
CA TYR A 67 11.44 23.76 2.79
C TYR A 67 9.92 23.87 2.94
N GLU A 68 9.47 24.11 4.17
CA GLU A 68 8.04 24.37 4.51
C GLU A 68 7.05 23.36 3.93
N TYR A 69 7.44 22.08 3.85
CA TYR A 69 6.54 21.04 3.35
C TYR A 69 5.55 20.61 4.45
N ASP A 70 4.26 20.67 4.14
CA ASP A 70 3.20 20.25 5.06
C ASP A 70 3.10 18.71 5.13
N MET A 71 3.93 18.12 6.00
CA MET A 71 4.00 16.68 6.23
C MET A 71 2.93 16.21 7.24
N ARG A 72 1.65 16.46 6.94
CA ARG A 72 0.53 16.05 7.79
C ARG A 72 0.62 14.55 8.12
N GLY A 73 0.59 14.23 9.41
CA GLY A 73 0.65 12.85 9.90
C GLY A 73 2.06 12.25 10.02
N PHE A 74 3.11 12.86 9.46
CA PHE A 74 4.48 12.31 9.48
C PHE A 74 5.44 13.13 10.36
N LYS A 75 5.01 13.44 11.58
CA LYS A 75 5.80 14.23 12.55
C LYS A 75 6.74 13.38 13.42
N GLY A 76 6.45 12.07 13.53
CA GLY A 76 7.28 11.14 14.29
C GLY A 76 8.54 10.69 13.55
N HIS A 77 9.27 9.77 14.17
CA HIS A 77 10.49 9.18 13.62
C HIS A 77 10.24 8.49 12.27
N ILE A 78 10.92 8.91 11.20
CA ILE A 78 10.59 8.49 9.82
C ILE A 78 10.73 6.99 9.56
N LEU A 79 11.64 6.31 10.25
CA LEU A 79 11.92 4.88 10.08
C LEU A 79 11.03 3.95 10.92
N ARG A 80 10.21 4.48 11.84
CA ARG A 80 9.33 3.66 12.69
C ARG A 80 8.03 3.28 11.97
N LYS A 81 7.29 2.33 12.53
CA LYS A 81 5.94 1.96 12.05
C LYS A 81 5.06 3.21 11.94
N GLY A 82 4.38 3.38 10.81
CA GLY A 82 3.59 4.59 10.50
C GLY A 82 4.42 5.83 10.14
N GLY A 83 5.75 5.73 10.11
CA GLY A 83 6.65 6.79 9.68
C GLY A 83 6.68 6.96 8.16
N LEU A 84 7.45 7.95 7.71
CA LEU A 84 7.57 8.28 6.28
C LEU A 84 8.14 7.15 5.43
N LEU A 85 9.07 6.34 5.97
CA LEU A 85 9.69 5.23 5.23
C LEU A 85 8.63 4.27 4.68
N GLN A 86 7.69 3.86 5.54
CA GLN A 86 6.61 2.95 5.16
C GLN A 86 5.75 3.55 4.04
N ARG A 87 5.52 4.87 4.07
CA ARG A 87 4.78 5.55 3.00
C ARG A 87 5.57 5.59 1.70
N LEU A 88 6.88 5.83 1.76
CA LEU A 88 7.75 5.84 0.59
C LEU A 88 7.82 4.47 -0.08
N GLU A 89 7.86 3.38 0.69
CA GLU A 89 7.87 2.02 0.13
C GLU A 89 6.59 1.70 -0.65
N ILE A 90 5.43 2.17 -0.18
CA ILE A 90 4.16 2.02 -0.90
C ILE A 90 4.14 2.89 -2.16
N LEU A 91 4.81 4.05 -2.16
CA LEU A 91 4.89 4.94 -3.32
C LEU A 91 5.94 4.50 -4.33
N LEU A 92 6.95 3.76 -3.88
CA LEU A 92 8.03 3.20 -4.67
C LEU A 92 8.09 1.67 -4.46
N PRO A 93 7.07 0.90 -4.91
CA PRO A 93 7.08 -0.55 -4.75
C PRO A 93 8.32 -1.21 -5.33
N GLU A 94 8.84 -0.68 -6.43
CA GLU A 94 10.10 -1.09 -7.04
C GLU A 94 10.98 0.14 -7.26
N VAL A 95 12.16 0.14 -6.65
CA VAL A 95 13.16 1.19 -6.83
C VAL A 95 14.25 0.71 -7.76
N ALA A 96 14.68 1.57 -8.68
CA ALA A 96 15.78 1.26 -9.58
C ALA A 96 17.11 1.09 -8.83
N LEU A 97 17.31 1.89 -7.77
CA LEU A 97 18.47 1.82 -6.89
C LEU A 97 18.02 2.00 -5.43
N PRO A 98 18.66 1.30 -4.47
CA PRO A 98 18.42 1.53 -3.06
C PRO A 98 18.63 2.99 -2.67
N ILE A 99 17.71 3.55 -1.88
CA ILE A 99 17.80 4.92 -1.37
C ILE A 99 18.16 4.87 0.11
N ARG A 100 19.29 5.47 0.49
CA ARG A 100 19.67 5.61 1.90
C ARG A 100 18.84 6.71 2.56
N VAL A 101 18.06 6.36 3.57
CA VAL A 101 17.22 7.30 4.33
C VAL A 101 17.86 7.55 5.69
N HIS A 102 17.98 8.82 6.08
CA HIS A 102 18.52 9.25 7.36
C HIS A 102 17.50 10.09 8.14
N GLU A 103 17.37 9.82 9.44
CA GLU A 103 16.65 10.65 10.41
C GLU A 103 17.65 11.51 11.18
N CYS A 104 17.80 12.75 10.75
CA CYS A 104 18.74 13.71 11.36
C CYS A 104 18.05 14.73 12.27
N ARG A 105 16.72 14.65 12.48
CA ARG A 105 16.01 15.61 13.33
C ARG A 105 16.33 15.37 14.80
N GLU A 106 16.56 16.47 15.51
CA GLU A 106 16.83 16.45 16.95
C GLU A 106 15.59 16.06 17.76
N GLY A 107 15.80 15.65 19.02
CA GLY A 107 14.73 15.30 19.96
C GLY A 107 14.06 13.92 19.71
N LEU A 108 14.36 13.25 18.60
CA LEU A 108 13.85 11.91 18.33
C LEU A 108 14.66 10.84 19.06
N ARG A 109 13.94 9.89 19.69
CA ARG A 109 14.53 8.78 20.46
C ARG A 109 14.81 7.56 19.57
N GLY A 110 15.90 6.84 19.85
CA GLY A 110 16.28 5.60 19.17
C GLY A 110 17.68 5.13 19.59
N HIS A 111 18.01 3.86 19.38
CA HIS A 111 19.39 3.37 19.53
C HIS A 111 20.23 3.71 18.29
N ALA A 112 21.55 3.51 18.33
CA ALA A 112 22.48 3.91 17.26
C ALA A 112 22.09 3.43 15.84
N GLY A 113 21.47 2.25 15.72
CA GLY A 113 20.98 1.71 14.43
C GLY A 113 19.54 2.10 14.06
N SER A 114 18.89 3.02 14.78
CA SER A 114 17.51 3.45 14.50
C SER A 114 17.42 4.61 13.52
N PHE A 115 18.53 5.25 13.15
CA PHE A 115 18.49 6.57 12.49
C PHE A 115 18.78 6.53 11.01
N ASP A 116 19.11 5.38 10.45
CA ASP A 116 19.29 5.21 9.02
C ASP A 116 18.87 3.82 8.56
N THR A 117 18.47 3.72 7.29
CA THR A 117 18.18 2.43 6.63
C THR A 117 18.17 2.60 5.11
N ASN A 118 18.16 1.48 4.40
CA ASN A 118 17.96 1.47 2.95
C ASN A 118 16.48 1.26 2.63
N LEU A 119 15.91 2.18 1.84
CA LEU A 119 14.66 1.95 1.14
C LEU A 119 14.98 1.16 -0.14
N ILE A 120 14.57 -0.11 -0.14
CA ILE A 120 14.82 -1.09 -1.21
C ILE A 120 13.57 -1.41 -2.02
N GLY A 121 12.44 -0.76 -1.72
CA GLY A 121 11.15 -0.99 -2.35
C GLY A 121 10.31 -2.07 -1.65
N LEU A 122 8.98 -1.97 -1.81
CA LEU A 122 8.03 -2.87 -1.19
C LEU A 122 8.18 -4.33 -1.67
N ARG A 123 8.41 -4.53 -2.97
CA ARG A 123 8.54 -5.87 -3.55
C ARG A 123 9.72 -6.63 -2.96
N GLU A 124 10.89 -6.01 -3.00
CA GLU A 124 12.13 -6.55 -2.44
C GLU A 124 11.98 -6.86 -0.94
N ARG A 125 11.33 -5.96 -0.18
CA ARG A 125 11.04 -6.18 1.24
C ARG A 125 10.11 -7.36 1.53
N LEU A 126 9.25 -7.73 0.59
CA LEU A 126 8.35 -8.88 0.72
C LEU A 126 9.06 -10.17 0.31
N GLU A 127 9.81 -10.14 -0.79
CA GLU A 127 10.54 -11.29 -1.33
C GLU A 127 11.70 -11.73 -0.42
N ASN A 128 12.44 -10.77 0.16
CA ASN A 128 13.61 -11.05 1.01
C ASN A 128 13.33 -10.86 2.52
N SER A 129 12.07 -10.93 2.94
CA SER A 129 11.72 -10.83 4.35
C SER A 129 12.09 -12.10 5.13
N ARG A 130 12.97 -11.97 6.13
CA ARG A 130 13.25 -13.04 7.10
C ARG A 130 12.03 -13.48 7.91
N SER A 131 11.01 -12.61 8.02
CA SER A 131 9.82 -12.87 8.83
C SER A 131 8.77 -13.74 8.14
N ASP A 132 8.99 -14.10 6.87
CA ASP A 132 8.07 -14.82 6.00
C ASP A 132 6.61 -14.36 6.19
N PRO A 133 6.29 -13.13 5.73
CA PRO A 133 5.03 -12.49 6.04
C PRO A 133 3.85 -13.00 5.21
N LEU A 134 4.12 -13.73 4.12
CA LEU A 134 3.11 -14.15 3.15
C LEU A 134 2.59 -15.55 3.41
N GLU A 135 1.35 -15.81 3.00
CA GLU A 135 0.74 -17.14 2.96
C GLU A 135 1.44 -18.01 1.90
N ALA A 136 1.48 -19.32 2.12
CA ALA A 136 2.03 -20.25 1.13
C ALA A 136 1.30 -20.13 -0.22
N GLY A 137 2.04 -20.12 -1.32
CA GLY A 137 1.51 -19.90 -2.67
C GLY A 137 1.36 -18.43 -3.08
N TYR A 138 1.82 -17.49 -2.24
CA TYR A 138 1.84 -16.06 -2.55
C TYR A 138 3.28 -15.51 -2.54
N PRO A 139 3.61 -14.54 -3.43
CA PRO A 139 2.70 -13.84 -4.34
C PRO A 139 2.20 -14.70 -5.51
N ALA A 140 0.96 -14.46 -5.92
CA ALA A 140 0.35 -15.07 -7.10
C ALA A 140 0.21 -14.02 -8.21
N SER A 141 0.40 -14.41 -9.47
CA SER A 141 0.32 -13.50 -10.62
C SER A 141 -0.99 -13.67 -11.38
N LEU A 142 -1.51 -12.56 -11.88
CA LEU A 142 -2.71 -12.45 -12.70
C LEU A 142 -2.37 -11.59 -13.92
N THR A 143 -2.80 -12.01 -15.11
CA THR A 143 -2.74 -11.16 -16.30
C THR A 143 -4.11 -10.56 -16.57
N LEU A 144 -4.10 -9.29 -16.92
CA LEU A 144 -5.29 -8.50 -17.24
C LEU A 144 -5.11 -7.94 -18.65
N ASN A 145 -6.16 -7.98 -19.45
CA ASN A 145 -6.20 -7.26 -20.72
C ASN A 145 -7.54 -6.54 -20.82
N VAL A 146 -7.53 -5.23 -20.60
CA VAL A 146 -8.73 -4.40 -20.55
C VAL A 146 -8.63 -3.34 -21.62
N GLN A 147 -9.61 -3.28 -22.52
CA GLN A 147 -9.60 -2.38 -23.68
C GLN A 147 -8.29 -2.48 -24.50
N GLY A 148 -7.75 -3.69 -24.65
CA GLY A 148 -6.49 -3.95 -25.37
C GLY A 148 -5.22 -3.52 -24.63
N GLN A 149 -5.33 -3.12 -23.35
CA GLN A 149 -4.20 -2.71 -22.53
C GLN A 149 -3.75 -3.88 -21.63
N PRO A 150 -2.55 -4.46 -21.87
CA PRO A 150 -2.03 -5.54 -21.03
C PRO A 150 -1.51 -4.98 -19.70
N MET A 151 -1.83 -5.67 -18.61
CA MET A 151 -1.35 -5.37 -17.26
C MET A 151 -1.06 -6.68 -16.53
N THR A 152 -0.12 -6.63 -15.58
CA THR A 152 0.17 -7.77 -14.70
C THR A 152 -0.13 -7.40 -13.26
N ALA A 153 -0.99 -8.14 -12.59
CA ALA A 153 -1.29 -7.95 -11.18
C ALA A 153 -0.62 -9.03 -10.32
N LYS A 154 0.16 -8.62 -9.33
CA LYS A 154 0.70 -9.49 -8.28
C LYS A 154 -0.14 -9.39 -7.03
N ILE A 155 -0.66 -10.52 -6.57
CA ILE A 155 -1.50 -10.65 -5.38
C ILE A 155 -0.61 -11.10 -4.22
N TYR A 156 -0.57 -10.32 -3.16
CA TYR A 156 0.10 -10.63 -1.90
C TYR A 156 -0.95 -10.93 -0.84
N ALA A 157 -0.92 -12.14 -0.29
CA ALA A 157 -1.73 -12.52 0.86
C ALA A 157 -0.85 -12.68 2.10
N PHE A 158 -1.14 -11.93 3.15
CA PHE A 158 -0.34 -11.85 4.37
C PHE A 158 -0.87 -12.77 5.47
N LYS A 159 0.03 -13.42 6.22
CA LYS A 159 -0.30 -14.16 7.45
C LYS A 159 -0.75 -13.20 8.55
N GLY A 160 -1.86 -13.51 9.22
CA GLY A 160 -2.35 -12.73 10.36
C GLY A 160 -2.58 -11.25 10.04
N ASP A 161 -2.04 -10.37 10.90
CA ASP A 161 -2.10 -8.91 10.81
C ASP A 161 -0.86 -8.27 10.18
N LYS A 162 0.07 -9.08 9.63
CA LYS A 162 1.35 -8.60 9.11
C LYS A 162 1.20 -7.54 8.01
N ALA A 163 0.09 -7.55 7.27
CA ALA A 163 -0.20 -6.59 6.19
C ALA A 163 -0.11 -5.12 6.61
N ASP A 164 -0.41 -4.80 7.87
CA ASP A 164 -0.39 -3.43 8.40
C ASP A 164 1.00 -2.79 8.31
N SER A 165 2.06 -3.60 8.30
CA SER A 165 3.45 -3.14 8.16
C SER A 165 3.84 -2.82 6.71
N TYR A 166 2.98 -3.12 5.73
CA TYR A 166 3.32 -3.07 4.30
C TYR A 166 2.43 -2.15 3.46
N ARG A 167 1.14 -2.02 3.76
CA ARG A 167 0.19 -1.35 2.84
C ARG A 167 -0.69 -0.24 3.44
N GLY A 168 -0.76 -0.12 4.76
CA GLY A 168 -1.73 0.77 5.41
C GLY A 168 -3.17 0.45 4.97
N ASP A 169 -3.92 1.44 4.47
CA ASP A 169 -5.27 1.24 3.93
C ASP A 169 -5.30 0.83 2.44
N GLN A 170 -4.15 0.80 1.76
CA GLN A 170 -4.09 0.49 0.33
C GLN A 170 -4.41 -0.99 0.09
N GLY A 171 -5.39 -1.26 -0.77
CA GLY A 171 -5.77 -2.60 -1.19
C GLY A 171 -5.18 -2.96 -2.55
N ILE A 172 -5.31 -2.06 -3.52
CA ILE A 172 -4.77 -2.21 -4.86
C ILE A 172 -3.90 -0.99 -5.18
N VAL A 173 -2.69 -1.21 -5.65
CA VAL A 173 -1.72 -0.17 -6.02
C VAL A 173 -1.41 -0.32 -7.50
N PHE A 174 -1.48 0.78 -8.25
CA PHE A 174 -1.20 0.82 -9.68
C PHE A 174 0.15 1.48 -9.92
N THR A 175 1.03 0.78 -10.63
CA THR A 175 2.42 1.22 -10.84
C THR A 175 2.75 1.49 -12.29
N ILE A 176 3.62 2.45 -12.53
CA ILE A 176 4.32 2.66 -13.81
C ILE A 176 5.80 2.77 -13.48
N ASN A 177 6.65 1.98 -14.13
CA ASN A 177 8.09 1.93 -13.91
C ASN A 177 8.45 1.78 -12.42
N GLY A 178 7.73 0.88 -11.71
CA GLY A 178 7.97 0.62 -10.29
C GLY A 178 7.45 1.68 -9.31
N GLN A 179 6.86 2.78 -9.80
CA GLN A 179 6.33 3.87 -8.98
C GLN A 179 4.81 3.86 -8.95
N THR A 180 4.22 4.08 -7.79
CA THR A 180 2.78 4.19 -7.61
C THR A 180 2.25 5.47 -8.26
N HIS A 181 1.23 5.30 -9.12
CA HIS A 181 0.54 6.40 -9.80
C HIS A 181 -0.95 6.51 -9.40
N GLY A 182 -1.47 5.51 -8.68
CA GLY A 182 -2.81 5.52 -8.11
C GLY A 182 -3.03 4.30 -7.23
N ALA A 183 -4.06 4.36 -6.39
CA ALA A 183 -4.40 3.25 -5.52
C ALA A 183 -5.90 3.22 -5.19
N ILE A 184 -6.39 2.04 -4.79
CA ILE A 184 -7.75 1.77 -4.34
C ILE A 184 -7.67 1.21 -2.91
N SER A 185 -8.58 1.67 -2.04
CA SER A 185 -8.67 1.22 -0.64
C SER A 185 -8.99 -0.28 -0.54
N ARG A 186 -8.56 -0.90 0.56
CA ARG A 186 -8.84 -2.30 0.91
C ARG A 186 -10.32 -2.66 0.98
N THR A 187 -11.18 -1.67 1.16
CA THR A 187 -12.64 -1.80 1.07
C THR A 187 -13.11 -2.36 -0.28
N PHE A 188 -12.27 -2.29 -1.33
CA PHE A 188 -12.49 -2.99 -2.59
C PHE A 188 -12.75 -4.48 -2.39
N PHE A 189 -12.00 -5.16 -1.51
CA PHE A 189 -12.15 -6.59 -1.27
C PHE A 189 -13.44 -6.96 -0.53
N GLU A 190 -14.04 -6.00 0.17
CA GLU A 190 -15.29 -6.14 0.93
C GLU A 190 -16.52 -5.97 0.04
N ARG A 191 -16.35 -5.48 -1.20
CA ARG A 191 -17.45 -5.32 -2.16
C ARG A 191 -18.18 -6.64 -2.38
N ARG A 192 -19.51 -6.59 -2.47
CA ARG A 192 -20.38 -7.76 -2.70
C ARG A 192 -20.02 -8.57 -3.95
N LYS A 193 -19.45 -7.90 -4.96
CA LYS A 193 -18.98 -8.53 -6.19
C LYS A 193 -17.70 -9.34 -5.99
N VAL A 194 -16.77 -8.87 -5.15
CA VAL A 194 -15.47 -9.51 -4.89
C VAL A 194 -15.58 -10.66 -3.89
N LYS A 195 -16.41 -10.50 -2.84
CA LYS A 195 -16.62 -11.50 -1.78
C LYS A 195 -15.33 -11.96 -1.09
N MET A 196 -14.40 -11.05 -0.82
CA MET A 196 -13.15 -11.34 -0.08
C MET A 196 -13.07 -10.59 1.25
N ASP A 197 -14.22 -10.36 1.88
CA ASP A 197 -14.41 -9.71 3.19
C ASP A 197 -13.43 -10.19 4.27
N ARG A 198 -13.31 -11.51 4.48
CA ARG A 198 -12.40 -12.10 5.48
C ARG A 198 -10.92 -11.89 5.18
N LEU A 199 -10.58 -11.66 3.92
CA LEU A 199 -9.21 -11.45 3.48
C LEU A 199 -8.88 -9.96 3.27
N ALA A 200 -9.86 -9.06 3.37
CA ALA A 200 -9.67 -7.64 3.04
C ALA A 200 -8.54 -6.96 3.84
N LYS A 201 -8.33 -7.38 5.09
CA LYS A 201 -7.24 -6.90 5.94
C LYS A 201 -5.88 -7.53 5.60
N ALA A 202 -5.86 -8.64 4.88
CA ALA A 202 -4.66 -9.43 4.58
C ALA A 202 -4.25 -9.42 3.11
N LEU A 203 -4.88 -8.62 2.25
CA LEU A 203 -4.56 -8.56 0.82
C LEU A 203 -3.94 -7.23 0.41
N LEU A 204 -2.93 -7.31 -0.46
CA LEU A 204 -2.42 -6.23 -1.28
C LEU A 204 -2.30 -6.73 -2.71
N ILE A 205 -2.73 -5.95 -3.69
CA ILE A 205 -2.52 -6.24 -5.11
C ILE A 205 -1.72 -5.10 -5.72
N CYS A 206 -0.63 -5.43 -6.42
CA CYS A 206 0.13 -4.46 -7.20
C CYS A 206 -0.13 -4.73 -8.68
N VAL A 207 -0.72 -3.76 -9.39
CA VAL A 207 -1.02 -3.82 -10.82
C VAL A 207 0.04 -3.02 -11.57
N ASP A 208 0.86 -3.71 -12.35
CA ASP A 208 1.83 -3.09 -13.24
C ASP A 208 1.16 -2.64 -14.53
N CYS A 209 1.19 -1.33 -14.75
CA CYS A 209 0.66 -0.62 -15.90
C CYS A 209 1.77 -0.07 -16.81
N THR A 210 3.01 -0.55 -16.68
CA THR A 210 4.16 -0.05 -17.44
C THR A 210 4.00 -0.25 -18.95
N ASP A 211 3.26 -1.27 -19.39
CA ASP A 211 3.11 -1.61 -20.80
C ASP A 211 1.83 -1.07 -21.46
N ILE A 212 0.99 -0.33 -20.74
CA ILE A 212 -0.19 0.29 -21.35
C ILE A 212 0.19 1.49 -22.22
N SER A 213 -0.62 1.79 -23.23
CA SER A 213 -0.44 2.91 -24.17
C SER A 213 -0.42 4.27 -23.47
N VAL A 214 0.17 5.28 -24.13
CA VAL A 214 0.30 6.64 -23.57
C VAL A 214 -1.08 7.26 -23.32
N GLU A 215 -2.02 7.01 -24.25
CA GLU A 215 -3.41 7.42 -24.18
C GLU A 215 -4.10 6.79 -22.96
N ALA A 216 -3.96 5.48 -22.78
CA ALA A 216 -4.50 4.77 -21.62
C ALA A 216 -3.89 5.27 -20.29
N ARG A 217 -2.61 5.64 -20.27
CA ARG A 217 -1.99 6.24 -19.07
C ARG A 217 -2.62 7.59 -18.74
N ALA A 218 -2.81 8.45 -19.75
CA ALA A 218 -3.45 9.75 -19.57
C ALA A 218 -4.91 9.62 -19.12
N ASP A 219 -5.61 8.60 -19.63
CA ASP A 219 -6.99 8.32 -19.26
C ASP A 219 -7.11 7.69 -17.87
N LEU A 220 -6.15 6.90 -17.41
CA LEU A 220 -6.20 6.18 -16.13
C LEU A 220 -5.66 7.00 -14.95
N PHE A 221 -4.59 7.77 -15.16
CA PHE A 221 -3.85 8.44 -14.09
C PHE A 221 -4.00 9.96 -14.14
N LYS A 222 -4.25 10.58 -12.99
CA LYS A 222 -4.19 12.05 -12.88
C LYS A 222 -2.74 12.51 -12.74
N ASN A 223 -2.46 13.73 -13.20
CA ASN A 223 -1.13 14.37 -13.08
C ASN A 223 -0.59 14.42 -11.64
N SER A 224 -1.46 14.39 -10.63
CA SER A 224 -1.09 14.40 -9.22
C SER A 224 -0.52 13.06 -8.71
N ARG A 225 -0.63 11.96 -9.49
CA ARG A 225 -0.08 10.62 -9.21
C ARG A 225 -0.49 10.01 -7.86
N ASP A 226 -1.52 10.55 -7.22
CA ASP A 226 -2.09 10.10 -5.94
C ASP A 226 -3.40 9.33 -6.13
N ARG A 227 -4.06 9.49 -7.28
CA ARG A 227 -5.40 8.96 -7.56
C ARG A 227 -5.60 8.65 -9.03
N LEU A 228 -6.44 7.65 -9.27
CA LEU A 228 -6.92 7.31 -10.60
C LEU A 228 -7.94 8.35 -11.10
N SER A 229 -8.15 8.38 -12.42
CA SER A 229 -9.24 9.12 -13.05
C SER A 229 -10.61 8.54 -12.67
N ALA A 230 -11.69 9.12 -13.19
CA ALA A 230 -13.04 8.57 -13.09
C ALA A 230 -13.57 8.10 -14.45
N GLY A 231 -12.65 7.70 -15.36
CA GLY A 231 -12.97 7.31 -16.73
C GLY A 231 -13.44 5.87 -16.88
N ALA A 232 -13.88 5.52 -18.10
CA ALA A 232 -14.37 4.18 -18.46
C ALA A 232 -13.29 3.11 -18.26
N LEU A 233 -12.05 3.37 -18.69
CA LEU A 233 -10.93 2.44 -18.54
C LEU A 233 -10.73 1.98 -17.09
N ARG A 234 -10.79 2.92 -16.12
CA ARG A 234 -10.70 2.57 -14.70
C ARG A 234 -11.84 1.64 -14.29
N LYS A 235 -13.07 1.94 -14.69
CA LYS A 235 -14.26 1.16 -14.32
C LYS A 235 -14.13 -0.27 -14.84
N ASP A 236 -13.72 -0.44 -16.10
CA ASP A 236 -13.55 -1.74 -16.72
C ASP A 236 -12.41 -2.53 -16.05
N ILE A 237 -11.31 -1.87 -15.66
CA ILE A 237 -10.24 -2.48 -14.87
C ILE A 237 -10.75 -2.95 -13.50
N GLU A 238 -11.53 -2.13 -12.81
CA GLU A 238 -12.13 -2.52 -11.53
C GLU A 238 -13.06 -3.72 -11.70
N GLU A 239 -13.92 -3.76 -12.73
CA GLU A 239 -14.82 -4.88 -13.01
C GLU A 239 -14.09 -6.19 -13.33
N GLU A 240 -13.02 -6.11 -14.14
CA GLU A 240 -12.17 -7.26 -14.46
C GLU A 240 -11.47 -7.79 -13.21
N LEU A 241 -10.88 -6.91 -12.41
CA LEU A 241 -10.27 -7.27 -11.12
C LEU A 241 -11.29 -7.90 -10.17
N GLU A 242 -12.51 -7.34 -10.08
CA GLU A 242 -13.58 -7.91 -9.24
C GLU A 242 -13.91 -9.34 -9.66
N SER A 243 -14.02 -9.60 -10.96
CA SER A 243 -14.29 -10.93 -11.52
C SER A 243 -13.16 -11.91 -11.23
N GLN A 244 -11.92 -11.53 -11.57
CA GLN A 244 -10.75 -12.39 -11.45
C GLN A 244 -10.46 -12.73 -9.98
N ILE A 245 -10.51 -11.75 -9.08
CA ILE A 245 -10.27 -11.96 -7.64
C ILE A 245 -11.34 -12.87 -7.03
N ARG A 246 -12.61 -12.67 -7.40
CA ARG A 246 -13.71 -13.51 -6.90
C ARG A 246 -13.53 -14.98 -7.27
N HIS A 247 -13.07 -15.25 -8.49
CA HIS A 247 -12.93 -16.61 -9.02
C HIS A 247 -11.54 -17.21 -8.80
N HIS A 248 -10.58 -16.45 -8.25
CA HIS A 248 -9.22 -16.91 -8.02
C HIS A 248 -9.19 -18.13 -7.06
N PRO A 249 -8.76 -19.32 -7.52
CA PRO A 249 -8.86 -20.56 -6.76
C PRO A 249 -8.10 -20.50 -5.44
N GLY A 250 -6.86 -20.00 -5.45
CA GLY A 250 -6.03 -19.89 -4.26
C GLY A 250 -6.58 -18.89 -3.22
N LEU A 251 -7.35 -17.87 -3.63
CA LEU A 251 -7.94 -16.91 -2.70
C LEU A 251 -9.21 -17.49 -2.06
N ARG A 252 -10.01 -18.23 -2.84
CA ARG A 252 -11.17 -18.96 -2.34
C ARG A 252 -10.75 -20.02 -1.32
N GLU A 253 -9.72 -20.80 -1.64
CA GLU A 253 -9.17 -21.79 -0.72
C GLU A 253 -8.64 -21.16 0.56
N LEU A 254 -7.84 -20.09 0.45
CA LEU A 254 -7.33 -19.34 1.60
C LEU A 254 -8.46 -18.80 2.47
N LYS A 255 -9.53 -18.26 1.85
CA LYS A 255 -10.70 -17.76 2.57
C LYS A 255 -11.41 -18.87 3.35
N GLU A 256 -11.64 -20.03 2.73
CA GLU A 256 -12.29 -21.16 3.38
C GLU A 256 -11.41 -21.80 4.46
N ARG A 257 -10.08 -21.76 4.29
CA ARG A 257 -9.12 -22.16 5.34
C ARG A 257 -9.26 -21.26 6.57
N ARG A 258 -9.17 -19.93 6.40
CA ARG A 258 -9.33 -18.99 7.52
C ARG A 258 -10.67 -19.13 8.23
N ARG A 259 -11.74 -19.34 7.47
CA ARG A 259 -13.06 -19.60 8.04
C ARG A 259 -13.04 -20.85 8.95
N ARG A 260 -12.40 -21.94 8.51
CA ARG A 260 -12.29 -23.17 9.31
C ARG A 260 -11.44 -22.95 10.56
N ASP A 261 -10.32 -22.24 10.44
CA ASP A 261 -9.43 -21.95 11.56
C ASP A 261 -10.14 -21.07 12.61
N GLU A 262 -10.85 -20.02 12.18
CA GLU A 262 -11.68 -19.18 13.06
C GLU A 262 -12.75 -19.98 13.80
N VAL A 263 -13.40 -20.93 13.13
CA VAL A 263 -14.40 -21.80 13.76
C VAL A 263 -13.73 -22.75 14.75
N ALA A 264 -12.59 -23.34 14.39
CA ALA A 264 -11.84 -24.25 15.26
C ALA A 264 -11.33 -23.54 16.53
N GLU A 265 -10.79 -22.33 16.40
CA GLU A 265 -10.37 -21.52 17.55
C GLU A 265 -11.54 -21.18 18.48
N ARG A 266 -12.71 -20.82 17.92
CA ARG A 266 -13.93 -20.59 18.70
C ARG A 266 -14.46 -21.84 19.42
N LEU A 267 -14.18 -23.04 18.89
CA LEU A 267 -14.56 -24.31 19.50
C LEU A 267 -13.58 -24.76 20.59
N ARG A 268 -12.31 -24.30 20.52
CA ARG A 268 -11.29 -24.56 21.54
C ARG A 268 -11.46 -23.68 22.77
N ASP A 269 -11.91 -22.45 22.57
CA ASP A 269 -12.43 -21.63 23.66
C ASP A 269 -13.73 -22.30 24.14
N SER A 270 -13.76 -22.87 25.35
CA SER A 270 -14.88 -23.69 25.82
C SER A 270 -16.09 -22.88 26.31
N LYS A 271 -15.96 -21.56 26.42
CA LYS A 271 -17.02 -20.64 26.86
C LYS A 271 -18.12 -20.39 25.81
N PRO A 272 -17.84 -20.20 24.51
CA PRO A 272 -18.87 -19.94 23.48
C PRO A 272 -19.68 -21.18 23.10
N LEU A 273 -19.19 -22.39 23.37
CA LEU A 273 -19.92 -23.62 23.03
C LEU A 273 -21.19 -23.76 23.89
N GLU A 274 -21.12 -23.39 25.18
CA GLU A 274 -22.28 -23.35 26.08
C GLU A 274 -23.32 -22.32 25.63
N ASP A 275 -22.89 -21.16 25.15
CA ASP A 275 -23.78 -20.10 24.64
C ASP A 275 -24.42 -20.46 23.28
N VAL A 276 -23.67 -21.12 22.39
CA VAL A 276 -24.18 -21.60 21.09
C VAL A 276 -25.14 -22.77 21.29
N ILE A 277 -24.80 -23.73 22.14
CA ILE A 277 -25.71 -24.84 22.50
C ILE A 277 -26.93 -24.27 23.24
N GLY A 278 -26.75 -23.32 24.16
CA GLY A 278 -27.83 -22.66 24.90
C GLY A 278 -28.79 -21.88 24.00
N SER A 279 -28.27 -21.16 23.00
CA SER A 279 -29.11 -20.46 22.02
C SER A 279 -29.86 -21.43 21.11
N ILE A 280 -29.26 -22.55 20.70
CA ILE A 280 -29.95 -23.59 19.90
C ILE A 280 -31.05 -24.29 20.73
N LEU A 281 -30.78 -24.59 22.00
CA LEU A 281 -31.74 -25.21 22.93
C LEU A 281 -32.91 -24.27 23.27
N LYS A 282 -32.67 -22.96 23.39
CA LYS A 282 -33.72 -21.94 23.60
C LYS A 282 -34.59 -21.73 22.36
N THR A 283 -34.05 -21.92 21.16
CA THR A 283 -34.77 -21.64 19.91
C THR A 283 -35.61 -22.83 19.42
N SER A 284 -35.38 -24.04 19.93
CA SER A 284 -36.14 -25.23 19.54
C SER A 284 -36.58 -26.08 20.75
N PRO A 285 -37.87 -26.02 21.13
CA PRO A 285 -38.46 -26.85 22.19
C PRO A 285 -38.38 -28.37 21.92
N SER A 286 -38.18 -28.75 20.65
CA SER A 286 -38.05 -30.15 20.22
C SER A 286 -36.66 -30.71 20.51
N LEU A 287 -35.61 -29.88 20.35
CA LEU A 287 -34.22 -30.27 20.61
C LEU A 287 -33.92 -30.38 22.11
N SER A 288 -34.55 -29.55 22.94
CA SER A 288 -34.39 -29.63 24.41
C SER A 288 -34.92 -30.95 24.98
N ARG A 289 -36.02 -31.49 24.44
CA ARG A 289 -36.53 -32.83 24.82
C ARG A 289 -35.55 -33.95 24.45
N LEU A 290 -34.96 -33.88 23.26
CA LEU A 290 -33.98 -34.86 22.77
C LEU A 290 -32.72 -34.93 23.65
N PHE A 291 -32.23 -33.78 24.11
CA PHE A 291 -31.06 -33.72 25.01
C PHE A 291 -31.37 -34.16 26.45
N LEU A 292 -32.57 -33.86 26.98
CA LEU A 292 -33.00 -34.32 28.31
C LEU A 292 -33.21 -35.84 28.39
N LEU A 293 -33.58 -36.49 27.27
CA LEU A 293 -33.84 -37.93 27.20
C LEU A 293 -32.56 -38.78 27.05
N GLY A 294 -31.36 -38.16 26.93
CA GLY A 294 -30.09 -38.89 26.85
C GLY A 294 -29.95 -39.83 25.66
N GLN A 295 -30.76 -39.64 24.61
CA GLN A 295 -30.72 -40.52 23.44
C GLN A 295 -29.54 -40.16 22.54
N ARG A 296 -28.68 -41.16 22.30
CA ARG A 296 -27.49 -41.06 21.47
C ARG A 296 -27.89 -40.66 20.04
N LEU A 297 -27.44 -39.49 19.58
CA LEU A 297 -27.56 -39.10 18.17
C LEU A 297 -26.75 -40.06 17.31
N SER A 298 -27.40 -40.72 16.34
CA SER A 298 -26.72 -41.48 15.30
C SER A 298 -25.88 -40.52 14.45
N ARG A 299 -24.59 -40.83 14.28
CA ARG A 299 -23.60 -39.98 13.61
C ARG A 299 -24.05 -39.63 12.17
N PRO A 300 -24.16 -38.34 11.79
CA PRO A 300 -24.59 -37.94 10.45
C PRO A 300 -23.45 -37.84 9.42
N PHE A 301 -22.20 -38.11 9.79
CA PHE A 301 -21.06 -38.09 8.87
C PHE A 301 -20.35 -39.44 8.83
N LYS A 302 -20.35 -40.08 7.64
CA LYS A 302 -19.43 -41.17 7.31
C LYS A 302 -18.03 -40.57 7.14
N THR A 303 -17.10 -40.89 8.05
CA THR A 303 -15.68 -40.82 7.75
C THR A 303 -15.34 -41.93 6.76
N GLU A 304 -14.93 -41.57 5.55
CA GLU A 304 -14.34 -42.53 4.62
C GLU A 304 -13.04 -43.09 5.20
N GLY A 305 -12.79 -44.38 4.91
CA GLY A 305 -12.00 -45.28 5.74
C GLY A 305 -10.51 -44.99 5.80
N SER A 306 -9.94 -45.13 7.00
CA SER A 306 -8.57 -45.60 7.18
C SER A 306 -8.61 -47.10 7.49
N SER A 307 -8.36 -47.93 6.47
CA SER A 307 -8.11 -49.36 6.64
C SER A 307 -6.71 -49.55 7.21
N SER A 308 -6.62 -50.06 8.43
CA SER A 308 -5.37 -50.59 9.01
C SER A 308 -5.25 -52.08 8.69
N ARG A 309 -4.16 -52.46 8.02
CA ARG A 309 -3.33 -53.60 8.41
C ARG A 309 -1.89 -53.13 8.44
#